data_AF-A0A3R0XWW3-F1
#
_entry.id   AF-A0A3R0XWW3-F1
#
_cell.length_a   1.000
_cell.length_b   1.000
_cell.length_c   1.000
_cell.angle_alpha   90.00
_cell.angle_beta   90.00
_cell.angle_gamma   90.00
#
_symmetry.space_group_name_H-M   'P 1'
#
loop_
_entity.id
_entity.type
_entity.pdbx_description
1 polymer ?
#
loop_
_entity_poly.entity_id
_entity_poly.type
_entity_poly.pdbx_seq_one_letter_code
_entity_poly.pdbx_strand_id
1 'polypeptide(L)'
;MDSKVKSLSVELSNESTTLPYLAQAWVEDAQGKRSNQIVALPPLQRIDAGQKSQVRIMQVRGGGTDRLPQDRETLFYFKVKEIPPKPEETGANILQMALQSRLKLFFRPTAIAKPFGDTSERRLIVLRNGEHVTLKNPTPYYISVIWMGRTAAQSLKG
;
A
#
# COMPACT_ATOMS: atom_id res chain seq x y z
N MET A 1 4.58 8.47 1.36
CA MET A 1 4.77 9.23 2.61
C MET A 1 6.11 9.92 2.56
N ASP A 2 6.12 11.26 2.51
CA ASP A 2 7.37 12.00 2.69
C ASP A 2 7.78 11.94 4.16
N SER A 3 9.06 11.77 4.45
CA SER A 3 9.63 11.79 5.80
C SER A 3 9.25 13.04 6.62
N LYS A 4 9.07 14.22 5.99
CA LYS A 4 8.57 15.43 6.68
C LYS A 4 7.10 15.31 7.10
N VAL A 5 6.32 14.52 6.37
CA VAL A 5 4.93 14.24 6.69
C VAL A 5 4.88 13.16 7.76
N LYS A 6 4.59 13.55 8.99
CA LYS A 6 4.60 12.63 10.15
C LYS A 6 3.44 11.62 10.13
N SER A 7 2.35 11.94 9.43
CA SER A 7 1.19 11.05 9.31
C SER A 7 0.40 11.26 8.02
N LEU A 8 -0.21 10.20 7.52
CA LEU A 8 -1.17 10.16 6.43
C LEU A 8 -2.48 9.54 6.92
N SER A 9 -3.56 9.86 6.23
CA SER A 9 -4.90 9.39 6.57
C SER A 9 -5.47 8.59 5.42
N VAL A 10 -6.10 7.46 5.74
CA VAL A 10 -6.83 6.62 4.79
C VAL A 10 -8.25 6.47 5.30
N GLU A 11 -9.23 6.77 4.44
CA GLU A 11 -10.64 6.50 4.71
C GLU A 11 -10.94 5.03 4.40
N LEU A 12 -11.66 4.37 5.31
CA LEU A 12 -12.24 3.05 5.15
C LEU A 12 -13.76 3.24 5.08
N SER A 13 -14.40 2.61 4.11
CA SER A 13 -15.85 2.63 3.93
C SER A 13 -16.40 1.22 4.08
N ASN A 14 -17.42 1.04 4.92
CA ASN A 14 -18.20 -0.18 4.95
C ASN A 14 -19.40 -0.02 4.01
N GLU A 15 -19.29 -0.62 2.83
CA GLU A 15 -20.34 -0.57 1.80
C GLU A 15 -21.51 -1.53 2.10
N SER A 16 -21.44 -2.34 3.15
CA SER A 16 -22.59 -3.14 3.57
C SER A 16 -23.69 -2.23 4.10
N THR A 17 -24.92 -2.40 3.61
CA THR A 17 -26.09 -1.64 4.07
C THR A 17 -26.73 -2.22 5.33
N THR A 18 -26.29 -3.40 5.79
CA THR A 18 -26.95 -4.15 6.87
C THR A 18 -26.02 -4.67 7.95
N LEU A 19 -24.76 -4.98 7.64
CA LEU A 19 -23.84 -5.63 8.58
C LEU A 19 -22.72 -4.69 9.04
N PRO A 20 -22.42 -4.65 10.35
CA PRO A 20 -21.20 -4.00 10.84
C PRO A 20 -19.98 -4.88 10.59
N TYR A 21 -18.82 -4.27 10.35
CA TYR A 21 -17.56 -4.98 10.17
C TYR A 21 -16.49 -4.47 11.15
N LEU A 22 -15.60 -5.36 11.57
CA LEU A 22 -14.35 -4.97 12.21
C LEU A 22 -13.27 -4.80 11.14
N ALA A 23 -12.59 -3.67 11.12
CA ALA A 23 -11.44 -3.41 10.27
C ALA A 23 -10.14 -3.52 11.10
N GLN A 24 -9.31 -4.50 10.79
CA GLN A 24 -7.98 -4.66 11.35
C GLN A 24 -6.94 -4.05 10.40
N ALA A 25 -6.17 -3.07 10.85
CA ALA A 25 -5.23 -2.31 10.03
C ALA A 25 -3.79 -2.40 10.57
N TRP A 26 -2.82 -2.65 9.68
CA TRP A 26 -1.39 -2.67 10.04
C TRP A 26 -0.49 -2.36 8.85
N VAL A 27 0.80 -2.18 9.12
CA VAL A 27 1.84 -1.97 8.10
C VAL A 27 2.85 -3.11 8.16
N GLU A 28 3.23 -3.63 6.99
CA GLU A 28 4.30 -4.61 6.81
C GLU A 28 5.47 -3.99 6.03
N ASP A 29 6.69 -4.48 6.24
CA ASP A 29 7.82 -4.22 5.36
C ASP A 29 7.72 -5.02 4.04
N ALA A 30 8.73 -4.87 3.17
CA ALA A 30 8.77 -5.56 1.89
C ALA A 30 8.83 -7.09 2.02
N GLN A 31 9.29 -7.61 3.15
CA GLN A 31 9.38 -9.03 3.47
C GLN A 31 8.09 -9.58 4.11
N GLY A 32 7.08 -8.73 4.33
CA GLY A 32 5.80 -9.11 4.93
C GLY A 32 5.81 -9.17 6.45
N LYS A 33 6.87 -8.69 7.11
CA LYS A 33 6.93 -8.60 8.57
C LYS A 33 6.27 -7.31 9.04
N ARG A 34 5.51 -7.37 10.13
CA ARG A 34 4.90 -6.18 10.74
C ARG A 34 5.96 -5.14 11.08
N SER A 35 5.74 -3.91 10.64
CA SER A 35 6.65 -2.79 10.86
C SER A 35 6.44 -2.17 12.23
N ASN A 36 7.56 -1.85 12.90
CA ASN A 36 7.59 -1.01 14.10
C ASN A 36 8.03 0.44 13.79
N GLN A 37 8.41 0.70 12.54
CA GLN A 37 8.87 2.01 12.06
C GLN A 37 7.70 2.91 11.65
N ILE A 38 6.69 2.28 11.03
CA ILE A 38 5.47 2.93 10.55
C ILE A 38 4.29 2.09 11.01
N VAL A 39 3.29 2.71 11.62
CA VAL A 39 2.13 2.03 12.21
C VAL A 39 0.82 2.62 11.70
N ALA A 40 -0.23 1.82 11.74
CA ALA A 40 -1.60 2.21 11.40
C ALA A 40 -2.46 2.23 12.67
N LEU A 41 -3.14 3.34 12.94
CA LEU A 41 -3.95 3.55 14.14
C LEU A 41 -5.35 4.09 13.79
N PRO A 42 -6.44 3.61 14.42
CA PRO A 42 -6.45 2.47 15.34
C PRO A 42 -6.16 1.14 14.60
N PRO A 43 -5.51 0.16 15.26
CA PRO A 43 -5.17 -1.12 14.62
C PRO A 43 -6.38 -2.05 14.47
N LEU A 44 -7.47 -1.80 15.21
CA LEU A 44 -8.74 -2.49 15.13
C LEU A 44 -9.86 -1.49 15.42
N GLN A 45 -10.90 -1.48 14.58
CA GLN A 45 -12.07 -0.62 14.78
C GLN A 45 -13.32 -1.25 14.18
N ARG A 46 -14.48 -0.95 14.76
CA ARG A 46 -15.78 -1.30 14.20
C ARG A 46 -16.24 -0.19 13.26
N ILE A 47 -16.79 -0.58 12.11
CA ILE A 47 -17.43 0.30 11.15
C ILE A 47 -18.84 -0.24 10.92
N ASP A 48 -19.85 0.52 11.35
CA ASP A 48 -21.25 0.12 11.16
C ASP A 48 -21.67 0.17 9.69
N ALA A 49 -22.85 -0.37 9.38
CA ALA A 49 -23.37 -0.45 8.03
C ALA A 49 -23.47 0.94 7.37
N GLY A 50 -22.95 1.06 6.14
CA GLY A 50 -22.92 2.30 5.36
C GLY A 50 -22.02 3.40 5.95
N GLN A 51 -21.27 3.11 7.02
CA GLN A 51 -20.44 4.10 7.69
C GLN A 51 -19.01 4.11 7.15
N LYS A 52 -18.35 5.24 7.40
CA LYS A 52 -16.94 5.46 7.10
C LYS A 52 -16.16 5.64 8.39
N SER A 53 -14.90 5.22 8.37
CA SER A 53 -13.95 5.52 9.43
C SER A 53 -12.58 5.84 8.85
N GLN A 54 -11.66 6.30 9.68
CA GLN A 54 -10.33 6.72 9.27
C GLN A 54 -9.26 5.89 9.97
N VAL A 55 -8.21 5.54 9.22
CA VAL A 55 -6.96 4.99 9.75
C VAL A 55 -5.86 6.00 9.50
N ARG A 56 -5.10 6.32 10.54
CA ARG A 56 -3.92 7.16 10.47
C ARG A 56 -2.67 6.29 10.39
N ILE A 57 -1.93 6.42 9.30
CA ILE A 57 -0.61 5.82 9.10
C ILE A 57 0.43 6.83 9.55
N MET A 58 1.28 6.48 10.51
CA MET A 58 2.25 7.42 11.07
C MET A 58 3.62 6.79 11.32
N GLN A 59 4.65 7.63 11.23
CA GLN A 59 6.00 7.26 11.64
C GLN A 59 6.06 7.18 13.17
N VAL A 60 6.68 6.13 13.69
CA VAL A 60 6.92 5.99 15.13
C VAL A 60 8.18 6.76 15.49
N ARG A 61 8.07 7.71 16.42
CA ARG A 61 9.24 8.45 16.93
C ARG A 61 10.23 7.47 17.58
N GLY A 62 11.48 7.47 17.12
CA GLY A 62 12.49 6.50 17.56
C GLY A 62 12.26 5.08 17.02
N GLY A 63 11.26 4.87 16.15
CA GLY A 63 10.94 3.58 15.56
C GLY A 63 11.95 3.08 14.53
N GLY A 64 12.89 3.92 14.11
CA GLY A 64 14.00 3.57 13.22
C GLY A 64 13.88 4.04 11.77
N THR A 65 12.90 4.90 11.45
CA THR A 65 12.73 5.47 10.10
C THR A 65 13.99 6.21 9.60
N ASP A 66 14.77 6.78 10.52
CA ASP A 66 16.02 7.48 10.22
C ASP A 66 17.15 6.52 9.77
N ARG A 67 16.98 5.22 10.03
CA ARG A 67 17.92 4.15 9.61
C ARG A 67 17.55 3.53 8.26
N LEU A 68 16.41 3.92 7.69
CA LEU A 68 16.04 3.50 6.34
C LEU A 68 17.01 4.11 5.32
N PRO A 69 17.17 3.52 4.12
CA PRO A 69 17.90 4.13 3.03
C PRO A 69 17.44 5.58 2.80
N GLN A 70 18.40 6.51 2.75
CA GLN A 70 18.11 7.94 2.57
C GLN A 70 18.25 8.39 1.11
N ASP A 71 18.80 7.54 0.24
CA ASP A 71 19.05 7.78 -1.17
C ASP A 71 17.94 7.26 -2.10
N ARG A 72 16.97 6.51 -1.57
CA ARG A 72 15.89 5.86 -2.33
C ARG A 72 14.63 5.67 -1.48
N GLU A 73 13.51 5.46 -2.14
CA GLU A 73 12.28 5.07 -1.47
C GLU A 73 12.41 3.69 -0.81
N THR A 74 11.73 3.52 0.33
CA THR A 74 11.55 2.22 0.98
C THR A 74 10.11 1.75 0.81
N LEU A 75 9.94 0.50 0.39
CA LEU A 75 8.61 -0.11 0.22
C LEU A 75 8.11 -0.72 1.53
N PHE A 76 6.92 -0.28 1.92
CA PHE A 76 6.07 -0.92 2.91
C PHE A 76 4.73 -1.31 2.27
N TYR A 77 3.92 -2.07 3.00
CA TYR A 77 2.55 -2.38 2.62
C TYR A 77 1.60 -1.99 3.73
N PHE A 78 0.61 -1.17 3.41
CA PHE A 78 -0.54 -0.95 4.29
C PHE A 78 -1.56 -2.05 4.03
N LYS A 79 -2.00 -2.73 5.09
CA LYS A 79 -2.98 -3.80 5.02
C LYS A 79 -4.18 -3.49 5.88
N VAL A 80 -5.35 -3.82 5.34
CA VAL A 80 -6.63 -3.76 6.04
C VAL A 80 -7.34 -5.08 5.81
N LYS A 81 -7.67 -5.78 6.88
CA LYS A 81 -8.49 -6.99 6.86
C LYS A 81 -9.86 -6.64 7.43
N GLU A 82 -10.90 -6.94 6.67
CA GLU A 82 -12.25 -6.92 7.22
C GLU A 82 -12.51 -8.22 7.99
N ILE A 83 -13.27 -8.12 9.07
CA ILE A 83 -13.68 -9.25 9.89
C ILE A 83 -15.21 -9.13 9.99
N PRO A 84 -15.96 -10.00 9.29
CA PRO A 84 -17.41 -10.01 9.34
C PRO A 84 -17.92 -10.41 10.74
N PRO A 85 -19.18 -10.08 11.08
CA PRO A 85 -19.81 -10.54 12.30
C PRO A 85 -20.00 -12.06 12.25
N LYS A 86 -20.11 -12.70 13.42
CA LYS A 86 -20.38 -14.14 13.48
C LYS A 86 -21.73 -14.44 12.80
N PRO A 87 -21.83 -15.49 11.97
CA PRO A 87 -23.11 -15.93 11.42
C PRO A 87 -24.11 -16.29 12.53
N GLU A 88 -25.40 -15.98 12.31
CA GLU A 88 -26.47 -16.28 13.27
C GLU A 88 -26.81 -17.78 13.32
N GLU A 89 -26.69 -18.48 12.19
CA GLU A 89 -26.93 -19.92 12.13
C GLU A 89 -25.82 -20.72 12.83
N THR A 90 -26.18 -21.43 13.90
CA THR A 90 -25.31 -22.38 14.59
C THR A 90 -25.72 -23.81 14.25
N GLY A 91 -24.87 -24.56 13.54
CA GLY A 91 -25.09 -25.98 13.23
C GLY A 91 -24.94 -26.37 11.76
N ALA A 92 -24.87 -25.40 10.86
CA ALA A 92 -24.53 -25.63 9.45
C ALA A 92 -23.01 -25.55 9.21
N ASN A 93 -22.51 -26.25 8.18
CA ASN A 93 -21.15 -26.10 7.68
C ASN A 93 -21.03 -24.78 6.91
N ILE A 94 -20.76 -23.68 7.63
CA ILE A 94 -20.70 -22.33 7.05
C ILE A 94 -19.26 -21.97 6.69
N LEU A 95 -19.04 -21.65 5.41
CA LEU A 95 -17.82 -20.98 4.95
C LEU A 95 -18.01 -19.47 5.06
N GLN A 96 -17.20 -18.81 5.89
CA GLN A 96 -17.20 -17.35 6.01
C GLN A 96 -15.95 -16.76 5.34
N MET A 97 -16.16 -15.79 4.46
CA MET A 97 -15.09 -15.09 3.74
C MET A 97 -14.76 -13.76 4.40
N ALA A 98 -13.50 -13.36 4.31
CA ALA A 98 -13.01 -12.06 4.76
C ALA A 98 -12.07 -11.47 3.70
N LEU A 99 -12.34 -10.25 3.26
CA LEU A 99 -11.46 -9.52 2.36
C LEU A 99 -10.24 -8.96 3.10
N GLN A 100 -9.11 -8.93 2.39
CA GLN A 100 -7.91 -8.24 2.84
C GLN A 100 -7.34 -7.39 1.71
N SER A 101 -7.36 -6.08 1.91
CA SER A 101 -6.73 -5.10 1.02
C SER A 101 -5.26 -4.94 1.38
N ARG A 102 -4.39 -4.93 0.36
CA ARG A 102 -2.94 -4.70 0.48
C ARG A 102 -2.50 -3.59 -0.47
N LEU A 103 -2.17 -2.43 0.08
CA LEU A 103 -1.76 -1.25 -0.68
C LEU A 103 -0.25 -1.00 -0.53
N LYS A 104 0.43 -0.63 -1.62
CA LYS A 104 1.84 -0.21 -1.56
C LYS A 104 1.94 1.13 -0.81
N LEU A 105 2.84 1.20 0.16
CA LEU A 105 3.15 2.39 0.93
C LEU A 105 4.63 2.73 0.74
N PHE A 106 4.93 3.76 -0.04
CA PHE A 106 6.30 4.21 -0.27
C PHE A 106 6.71 5.22 0.80
N PHE A 107 7.74 4.91 1.58
CA PHE A 107 8.42 5.88 2.43
C PHE A 107 9.49 6.61 1.62
N ARG A 108 9.46 7.94 1.63
CA ARG A 108 10.34 8.80 0.86
C ARG A 108 11.18 9.69 1.78
N PRO A 109 12.50 9.48 1.86
CA PRO A 109 13.42 10.36 2.59
C PRO A 109 13.39 11.81 2.09
N THR A 110 13.69 12.76 2.99
CA THR A 110 13.72 14.19 2.65
C THR A 110 14.74 14.51 1.56
N ALA A 111 15.87 13.80 1.55
CA ALA A 111 16.94 14.01 0.57
C ALA A 111 16.50 13.76 -0.88
N ILE A 112 15.42 12.99 -1.08
CA ILE A 112 14.83 12.71 -2.39
C ILE A 112 13.37 13.17 -2.45
N ALA A 113 13.03 14.23 -1.71
CA ALA A 113 11.69 14.81 -1.78
C ALA A 113 11.36 15.19 -3.23
N LYS A 114 10.19 14.72 -3.71
CA LYS A 114 9.79 14.87 -5.11
C LYS A 114 9.35 16.32 -5.36
N PRO A 115 10.06 17.11 -6.20
CA PRO A 115 9.66 18.48 -6.48
C PRO A 115 8.37 18.53 -7.30
N PHE A 116 7.69 19.68 -7.26
CA PHE A 116 6.49 19.89 -8.06
C PHE A 116 6.80 19.71 -9.56
N GLY A 117 5.97 18.94 -10.26
CA GLY A 117 6.16 18.65 -11.68
C GLY A 117 7.22 17.60 -12.01
N ASP A 118 7.82 16.90 -11.03
CA ASP A 118 8.79 15.84 -11.32
C ASP A 118 8.14 14.67 -12.09
N THR A 119 8.74 14.34 -13.24
CA THR A 119 8.33 13.28 -14.16
C THR A 119 9.30 12.10 -14.14
N SER A 120 9.82 11.76 -12.95
CA SER A 120 10.74 10.65 -12.72
C SER A 120 10.39 9.35 -13.46
N GLU A 121 9.12 9.01 -13.57
CA GLU A 121 8.62 7.85 -14.31
C GLU A 121 9.02 7.84 -15.79
N ARG A 122 9.22 9.01 -16.42
CA ARG A 122 9.67 9.14 -17.82
C ARG A 122 11.15 8.82 -18.02
N ARG A 123 11.93 8.69 -16.94
CA ARG A 123 13.36 8.36 -16.99
C ARG A 123 13.62 6.85 -17.01
N LEU A 124 12.57 6.02 -17.04
CA LEU A 124 12.72 4.57 -17.18
C LEU A 124 13.36 4.24 -18.53
N ILE A 125 14.46 3.51 -18.49
CA ILE A 125 15.20 3.11 -19.69
C ILE A 125 14.74 1.70 -20.07
N VAL A 126 14.32 1.54 -21.33
CA VAL A 126 13.91 0.26 -21.90
C VAL A 126 15.03 -0.27 -22.78
N LEU A 127 15.59 -1.42 -22.42
CA LEU A 127 16.63 -2.10 -23.20
C LEU A 127 16.04 -3.38 -23.77
N ARG A 128 16.13 -3.56 -25.09
CA ARG A 128 15.71 -4.80 -25.76
C ARG A 128 16.95 -5.57 -26.22
N ASN A 129 17.03 -6.84 -25.85
CA ASN A 129 18.04 -7.78 -26.33
C ASN A 129 17.35 -9.05 -26.85
N GLY A 130 17.24 -9.17 -28.17
CA GLY A 130 16.43 -10.22 -28.81
C GLY A 130 14.97 -10.18 -28.32
N GLU A 131 14.55 -11.28 -27.70
CA GLU A 131 13.20 -11.44 -27.14
C GLU A 131 13.07 -10.92 -25.70
N HIS A 132 14.17 -10.51 -25.06
CA HIS A 132 14.13 -10.01 -23.68
C HIS A 132 14.04 -8.50 -23.64
N VAL A 133 13.19 -7.98 -22.76
CA VAL A 133 13.08 -6.55 -22.44
C VAL A 133 13.48 -6.34 -20.98
N THR A 134 14.47 -5.48 -20.76
CA THR A 134 14.91 -5.06 -19.42
C THR A 134 14.50 -3.62 -19.18
N LEU A 135 13.81 -3.39 -18.06
CA LEU A 135 13.49 -2.05 -17.57
C LEU A 135 14.51 -1.63 -16.53
N LYS A 136 15.31 -0.62 -16.84
CA LYS A 136 16.26 -0.02 -15.91
C LYS A 136 15.66 1.27 -15.34
N ASN A 137 15.45 1.30 -14.04
CA ASN A 137 15.03 2.49 -13.30
C ASN A 137 16.24 3.19 -12.69
N PRO A 138 16.73 4.30 -13.29
CA PRO A 138 17.86 5.06 -12.73
C PRO A 138 17.43 6.00 -11.60
N THR A 139 16.14 6.07 -11.25
CA THR A 139 15.60 7.03 -10.29
C THR A 139 15.50 6.42 -8.89
N PRO A 140 15.48 7.25 -7.83
CA PRO A 140 15.35 6.76 -6.45
C PRO A 140 13.92 6.33 -6.09
N TYR A 141 12.98 6.33 -7.04
CA TYR A 141 11.55 6.11 -6.80
C TYR A 141 11.08 4.75 -7.31
N TYR A 142 10.09 4.14 -6.67
CA TYR A 142 9.42 2.97 -7.22
C TYR A 142 8.51 3.38 -8.39
N ILE A 143 8.66 2.68 -9.51
CA ILE A 143 7.80 2.84 -10.69
C ILE A 143 6.92 1.58 -10.80
N SER A 144 5.59 1.75 -10.78
CA SER A 144 4.65 0.66 -11.08
C SER A 144 4.29 0.71 -12.55
N VAL A 145 4.83 -0.23 -13.34
CA VAL A 145 4.51 -0.36 -14.76
C VAL A 145 3.17 -1.08 -14.88
N ILE A 146 2.17 -0.38 -15.42
CA ILE A 146 0.80 -0.89 -15.56
C ILE A 146 0.50 -1.46 -16.96
N TRP A 147 1.28 -1.04 -17.96
CA TRP A 147 1.09 -1.44 -19.34
C TRP A 147 2.42 -1.32 -20.09
N MET A 148 2.68 -2.25 -21.00
CA MET A 148 3.84 -2.23 -21.88
C MET A 148 3.48 -2.82 -23.24
N GLY A 149 3.80 -2.10 -24.30
CA GLY A 149 3.47 -2.51 -25.67
C GLY A 149 4.29 -1.77 -26.71
N ARG A 150 4.28 -2.29 -27.94
CA ARG A 150 4.97 -1.64 -29.07
C ARG A 150 4.23 -0.38 -29.53
N THR A 151 2.92 -0.37 -29.38
CA THR A 151 2.01 0.76 -29.64
C THR A 151 0.94 0.76 -28.56
N ALA A 152 0.31 1.91 -28.28
CA ALA A 152 -0.73 2.02 -27.25
C ALA A 152 -1.88 1.01 -27.37
N ALA A 153 -2.10 0.43 -28.56
CA ALA A 153 -3.11 -0.58 -28.84
C ALA A 153 -2.59 -2.04 -28.83
N GLN A 154 -1.28 -2.26 -28.78
CA GLN A 154 -0.67 -3.59 -28.89
C GLN A 154 0.24 -3.87 -27.69
N SER A 155 -0.28 -4.62 -26.73
CA SER A 155 0.50 -5.14 -25.61
C SER A 155 1.65 -6.00 -26.12
N LEU A 156 2.82 -5.89 -25.49
CA LEU A 156 3.86 -6.89 -25.65
C LEU A 156 3.33 -8.18 -25.02
N LYS A 157 3.42 -9.29 -25.76
CA LYS A 157 3.17 -10.60 -25.19
C LYS A 157 4.36 -10.92 -24.28
N GLY A 158 4.05 -11.24 -23.02
CA GLY A 158 5.04 -11.66 -22.01
C GLY A 158 5.60 -13.04 -22.30
#